data_AF-A0A941NL42-F1
#
_entry.id   AF-A0A941NL42-F1
#
_cell.length_a   1.000
_cell.length_b   1.000
_cell.length_c   1.000
_cell.angle_alpha   90.00
_cell.angle_beta   90.00
_cell.angle_gamma   90.00
#
_symmetry.space_group_name_H-M   'P 1'
#
loop_
_entity.id
_entity.type
_entity.pdbx_description
1 polymer ?
#
loop_
_entity_poly.entity_id
_entity_poly.type
_entity_poly.pdbx_seq_one_letter_code
_entity_poly.pdbx_strand_id
1 'polypeptide(L)'
;MTELDRRDLIGAALLLGPTAAYAAAPLARDAQYWRAVAAEYDITREIVPFENGMWGMMPRPVMEAYRRKTEMANRRNSFYARREYDSDLERVRARAAGDLGVAVEELAFTRGATEALMTLINGYNRLKPGDAVLYADLDYDSTQSAFEWLKTHRGVDVVTIALPEPATHQTLIDAYEAALKANPKIRLMLVTHVSHRTGLVLPVAEIVEMA
;
A
#
# COMPACT_ATOMS: atom_id res chain seq x y z
N MET A 1 -12.42 -14.49 39.59
CA MET A 1 -12.52 -13.61 38.41
C MET A 1 -11.44 -12.58 38.56
N THR A 2 -10.24 -12.91 38.08
CA THR A 2 -9.04 -12.09 38.15
C THR A 2 -9.13 -11.03 37.07
N GLU A 3 -9.05 -9.75 37.47
CA GLU A 3 -9.08 -8.59 36.59
C GLU A 3 -7.86 -8.57 35.67
N LEU A 4 -8.10 -8.42 34.37
CA LEU A 4 -7.07 -8.14 33.36
C LEU A 4 -6.69 -6.65 33.48
N ASP A 5 -5.43 -6.36 33.82
CA ASP A 5 -4.85 -5.01 33.85
C ASP A 5 -4.32 -4.64 32.46
N ARG A 6 -4.25 -3.34 32.15
CA ARG A 6 -3.68 -2.72 30.94
C ARG A 6 -2.30 -3.26 30.54
N ARG A 7 -1.56 -3.87 31.46
CA ARG A 7 -0.27 -4.52 31.19
C ARG A 7 -0.39 -5.84 30.42
N ASP A 8 -1.51 -6.56 30.54
CA ASP A 8 -1.77 -7.77 29.76
C ASP A 8 -2.14 -7.46 28.30
N LEU A 9 -2.61 -6.24 28.01
CA LEU A 9 -2.96 -5.77 26.66
C LEU A 9 -1.75 -5.27 25.85
N ILE A 10 -0.61 -4.95 26.48
CA ILE A 10 0.59 -4.49 25.78
C ILE A 10 1.46 -5.69 25.30
N GLY A 11 1.26 -6.88 25.86
CA GLY A 11 1.97 -8.11 25.46
C GLY A 11 1.49 -8.75 24.15
N ALA A 12 0.30 -8.39 23.63
CA ALA A 12 -0.26 -9.00 22.43
C ALA A 12 0.27 -8.39 21.12
N ALA A 13 0.90 -7.21 21.15
CA ALA A 13 1.51 -6.59 19.97
C ALA A 13 2.96 -7.07 19.68
N LEU A 14 3.55 -7.85 20.60
CA LEU A 14 4.91 -8.40 20.46
C LEU A 14 4.94 -9.87 20.00
N LEU A 15 3.79 -10.47 19.67
CA LEU A 15 3.71 -11.81 19.10
C LEU A 15 3.80 -11.87 17.57
N LEU A 16 3.90 -10.72 16.90
CA LEU A 16 4.50 -10.67 15.56
C LEU A 16 6.03 -10.56 15.71
N GLY A 17 6.61 -11.60 16.28
CA GLY A 17 8.04 -11.84 16.16
C GLY A 17 8.46 -11.95 14.69
N PRO A 18 9.76 -11.86 14.37
CA PRO A 18 10.32 -11.75 13.03
C PRO A 18 10.21 -13.04 12.18
N THR A 19 9.19 -13.87 12.40
CA THR A 19 9.04 -15.21 11.82
C THR A 19 8.84 -15.17 10.30
N ALA A 20 8.36 -14.07 9.72
CA ALA A 20 8.36 -13.87 8.27
C ALA A 20 9.76 -13.50 7.71
N ALA A 21 10.54 -12.70 8.44
CA ALA A 21 11.83 -12.19 7.98
C ALA A 21 12.92 -13.28 7.96
N TYR A 22 12.91 -14.23 8.91
CA TYR A 22 13.93 -15.28 8.98
C TYR A 22 13.78 -16.35 7.88
N ALA A 23 12.56 -16.57 7.37
CA ALA A 23 12.31 -17.49 6.25
C ALA A 23 12.62 -16.87 4.87
N ALA A 24 12.50 -15.54 4.75
CA ALA A 24 12.70 -14.84 3.50
C ALA A 24 14.16 -14.88 3.00
N ALA A 25 15.14 -14.71 3.89
CA ALA A 25 16.55 -14.62 3.49
C ALA A 25 17.14 -15.93 2.90
N PRO A 26 16.85 -17.13 3.46
CA PRO A 26 17.25 -18.39 2.83
C PRO A 26 16.52 -18.64 1.50
N LEU A 27 15.20 -18.42 1.45
CA LEU A 27 14.40 -18.61 0.24
C LEU A 27 14.84 -17.68 -0.89
N ALA A 28 15.23 -16.44 -0.57
CA ALA A 28 15.73 -15.47 -1.55
C ALA A 28 16.95 -15.98 -2.33
N ARG A 29 17.72 -16.93 -1.77
CA ARG A 29 18.89 -17.53 -2.42
C ARG A 29 18.63 -18.94 -2.96
N ASP A 30 17.43 -19.48 -2.78
CA ASP A 30 17.07 -20.82 -3.24
C ASP A 30 16.67 -20.82 -4.73
N ALA A 31 17.63 -21.17 -5.59
CA ALA A 31 17.41 -21.23 -7.03
C ALA A 31 16.37 -22.29 -7.44
N GLN A 32 16.21 -23.39 -6.69
CA GLN A 32 15.22 -24.41 -7.02
C GLN A 32 13.81 -23.89 -6.75
N TYR A 33 13.63 -23.24 -5.60
CA TYR A 33 12.39 -22.57 -5.24
C TYR A 33 11.98 -21.54 -6.32
N TRP A 34 12.88 -20.62 -6.69
CA TRP A 34 12.54 -19.58 -7.68
C TRP A 34 12.31 -20.13 -9.09
N ARG A 35 12.95 -21.25 -9.47
CA ARG A 35 12.63 -21.94 -10.73
C ARG A 35 11.21 -22.51 -10.72
N ALA A 36 10.75 -23.04 -9.59
CA ALA A 36 9.37 -23.51 -9.44
C ALA A 36 8.38 -22.35 -9.54
N VAL A 37 8.65 -21.23 -8.87
CA VAL A 37 7.83 -20.01 -8.96
C VAL A 37 7.80 -19.48 -10.41
N ALA A 38 8.95 -19.37 -11.06
CA ALA A 38 9.04 -18.90 -12.44
C ALA A 38 8.29 -19.81 -13.42
N ALA A 39 8.27 -21.12 -13.16
CA ALA A 39 7.53 -22.08 -13.98
C ALA A 39 6.01 -21.88 -13.94
N GLU A 40 5.47 -21.15 -12.94
CA GLU A 40 4.05 -20.79 -12.88
C GLU A 40 3.66 -19.68 -13.86
N TYR A 41 4.61 -18.99 -14.48
CA TYR A 41 4.33 -17.93 -15.44
C TYR A 41 4.45 -18.44 -16.88
N ASP A 42 3.43 -18.17 -17.69
CA ASP A 42 3.41 -18.50 -19.11
C ASP A 42 4.08 -17.38 -19.91
N ILE A 43 5.42 -17.39 -19.94
CA ILE A 43 6.24 -16.38 -20.60
C ILE A 43 6.84 -16.89 -21.91
N THR A 44 6.90 -16.02 -22.93
CA THR A 44 7.69 -16.30 -24.12
C THR A 44 9.18 -16.10 -23.80
N ARG A 45 10.07 -16.71 -24.60
CA ARG A 45 11.51 -16.42 -24.56
C ARG A 45 11.93 -15.35 -25.56
N GLU A 46 10.98 -14.78 -26.30
CA GLU A 46 11.22 -13.73 -27.30
C GLU A 46 11.50 -12.39 -26.62
N ILE A 47 10.93 -12.17 -25.43
CA ILE A 47 11.08 -10.95 -24.65
C ILE A 47 11.52 -11.38 -23.24
N VAL A 48 12.57 -10.74 -22.72
CA VAL A 48 12.99 -10.93 -21.33
C VAL A 48 12.41 -9.76 -20.51
N PRO A 49 11.40 -9.99 -19.65
CA PRO A 49 10.71 -8.91 -18.95
C PRO A 49 11.55 -8.39 -17.77
N PHE A 50 12.06 -7.16 -17.88
CA PHE A 50 12.69 -6.42 -16.78
C PHE A 50 11.81 -5.29 -16.22
N GLU A 51 10.53 -5.23 -16.64
CA GLU A 51 9.59 -4.14 -16.36
C GLU A 51 8.46 -4.54 -15.37
N ASN A 52 8.73 -5.49 -14.47
CA ASN A 52 7.72 -5.96 -13.50
C ASN A 52 7.20 -4.85 -12.57
N GLY A 53 7.95 -3.75 -12.41
CA GLY A 53 7.52 -2.57 -11.66
C GLY A 53 6.43 -1.76 -12.37
N MET A 54 6.32 -1.87 -13.70
CA MET A 54 5.27 -1.22 -14.48
C MET A 54 4.01 -2.08 -14.58
N TRP A 55 4.17 -3.37 -14.91
CA TRP A 55 3.03 -4.28 -15.03
C TRP A 55 3.40 -5.72 -14.66
N GLY A 56 2.64 -6.30 -13.73
CA GLY A 56 2.81 -7.69 -13.31
C GLY A 56 2.01 -8.66 -14.18
N MET A 57 2.55 -9.86 -14.38
CA MET A 57 1.82 -10.96 -15.00
C MET A 57 1.07 -11.78 -13.95
N MET A 58 -0.12 -12.28 -14.30
CA MET A 58 -0.78 -13.29 -13.47
C MET A 58 -0.07 -14.65 -13.67
N PRO A 59 0.33 -15.36 -12.61
CA PRO A 59 0.75 -16.75 -12.75
C PRO A 59 -0.45 -17.59 -13.25
N ARG A 60 -0.18 -18.71 -13.93
CA ARG A 60 -1.17 -19.63 -14.49
C ARG A 60 -2.33 -19.95 -13.55
N PRO A 61 -2.12 -20.36 -12.28
CA PRO A 61 -3.24 -20.65 -11.38
C PRO A 61 -4.19 -19.46 -11.15
N VAL A 62 -3.65 -18.22 -11.13
CA VAL A 62 -4.45 -16.99 -10.98
C VAL A 62 -5.20 -16.67 -12.27
N MET A 63 -4.52 -16.75 -13.42
CA MET A 63 -5.15 -16.55 -14.74
C MET A 63 -6.31 -17.53 -14.95
N GLU A 64 -6.12 -18.81 -14.63
CA GLU A 64 -7.17 -19.82 -14.75
C GLU A 64 -8.34 -19.56 -13.79
N ALA A 65 -8.07 -19.16 -12.55
CA ALA A 65 -9.11 -18.78 -11.60
C ALA A 65 -9.92 -17.58 -12.08
N TYR A 66 -9.24 -16.57 -12.63
CA TYR A 66 -9.86 -15.38 -13.20
C TYR A 66 -10.80 -15.74 -14.36
N ARG A 67 -10.34 -16.57 -15.31
CA ARG A 67 -11.17 -17.07 -16.42
C ARG A 67 -12.41 -17.80 -15.92
N ARG A 68 -12.25 -18.79 -15.03
CA ARG A 68 -13.36 -19.56 -14.45
C ARG A 68 -14.37 -18.66 -13.73
N LYS A 69 -13.90 -17.69 -12.94
CA LYS A 69 -14.77 -16.77 -12.19
C LYS A 69 -15.51 -15.80 -13.12
N THR A 70 -14.86 -15.36 -14.19
CA THR A 70 -15.49 -14.53 -15.23
C THR A 70 -16.61 -15.28 -15.94
N GLU A 71 -16.36 -16.51 -16.37
CA GLU A 71 -17.38 -17.36 -17.00
C GLU A 71 -18.55 -17.66 -16.05
N MET A 72 -18.25 -17.93 -14.78
CA MET A 72 -19.26 -18.16 -13.75
C MET A 72 -20.15 -16.93 -13.55
N ALA A 73 -19.54 -15.74 -13.39
CA ALA A 73 -20.28 -14.48 -13.23
C ALA A 73 -21.19 -14.21 -14.44
N ASN A 74 -20.71 -14.45 -15.67
CA ASN A 74 -21.51 -14.28 -16.88
C ASN A 74 -22.67 -15.28 -16.96
N ARG A 75 -22.42 -16.56 -16.67
CA ARG A 75 -23.43 -17.63 -16.72
C ARG A 75 -24.52 -17.44 -15.69
N ARG A 76 -24.17 -16.96 -14.49
CA ARG A 76 -25.12 -16.78 -13.38
C ARG A 76 -25.76 -15.40 -13.36
N ASN A 77 -25.16 -14.42 -14.05
CA ASN A 77 -25.68 -13.06 -14.23
C ASN A 77 -26.16 -12.46 -12.90
N SER A 78 -27.31 -11.79 -12.89
CA SER A 78 -27.85 -11.06 -11.75
C SER A 78 -28.15 -11.95 -10.53
N PHE A 79 -28.27 -13.28 -10.71
CA PHE A 79 -28.41 -14.19 -9.57
C PHE A 79 -27.16 -14.15 -8.70
N TYR A 80 -25.97 -14.30 -9.30
CA TYR A 80 -24.70 -14.22 -8.57
C TYR A 80 -24.53 -12.85 -7.92
N ALA A 81 -24.74 -11.78 -8.69
CA ALA A 81 -24.56 -10.40 -8.21
C ALA A 81 -25.44 -10.07 -7.01
N ARG A 82 -26.67 -10.61 -6.94
CA ARG A 82 -27.64 -10.28 -5.88
C ARG A 82 -27.64 -11.23 -4.69
N ARG A 83 -27.09 -12.43 -4.82
CA ARG A 83 -27.24 -13.50 -3.81
C ARG A 83 -25.92 -14.01 -3.25
N GLU A 84 -24.84 -13.90 -4.02
CA GLU A 84 -23.60 -14.62 -3.71
C GLU A 84 -22.38 -13.73 -3.68
N TYR A 85 -22.37 -12.65 -4.47
CA TYR A 85 -21.23 -11.75 -4.60
C TYR A 85 -20.73 -11.23 -3.24
N ASP A 86 -21.63 -10.73 -2.39
CA ASP A 86 -21.25 -10.17 -1.09
C ASP A 86 -20.58 -11.23 -0.20
N SER A 87 -21.08 -12.46 -0.20
CA SER A 87 -20.47 -13.55 0.56
C SER A 87 -19.08 -13.93 0.02
N ASP A 88 -18.91 -13.98 -1.32
CA ASP A 88 -17.62 -14.20 -1.96
C ASP A 88 -16.64 -13.06 -1.62
N LEU A 89 -17.10 -11.81 -1.68
CA LEU A 89 -16.32 -10.61 -1.36
C LEU A 89 -15.84 -10.61 0.08
N GLU A 90 -16.70 -10.89 1.05
CA GLU A 90 -16.35 -10.95 2.47
C GLU A 90 -15.29 -12.02 2.76
N ARG A 91 -15.37 -13.18 2.11
CA ARG A 91 -14.34 -14.22 2.25
C ARG A 91 -12.99 -13.80 1.66
N VAL A 92 -12.99 -13.08 0.54
CA VAL A 92 -11.76 -12.54 -0.05
C VAL A 92 -11.19 -11.42 0.82
N ARG A 93 -12.04 -10.54 1.35
CA ARG A 93 -11.65 -9.45 2.26
C ARG A 93 -11.01 -9.98 3.53
N ALA A 94 -11.62 -11.00 4.15
CA ALA A 94 -11.08 -11.64 5.35
C ALA A 94 -9.70 -12.29 5.13
N ARG A 95 -9.50 -12.94 3.98
CA ARG A 95 -8.19 -13.51 3.61
C ARG A 95 -7.14 -12.42 3.41
N ALA A 96 -7.45 -11.40 2.63
CA ALA A 96 -6.53 -10.29 2.38
C ALA A 96 -6.16 -9.54 3.66
N ALA A 97 -7.13 -9.30 4.55
CA ALA A 97 -6.88 -8.69 5.86
C ALA A 97 -5.96 -9.55 6.73
N GLY A 98 -6.16 -10.87 6.74
CA GLY A 98 -5.28 -11.83 7.43
C GLY A 98 -3.85 -11.82 6.88
N ASP A 99 -3.67 -11.79 5.56
CA ASP A 99 -2.35 -11.74 4.91
C ASP A 99 -1.62 -10.41 5.20
N LEU A 100 -2.37 -9.30 5.33
CA LEU A 100 -1.84 -7.98 5.64
C LEU A 100 -1.68 -7.70 7.14
N GLY A 101 -2.23 -8.57 8.01
CA GLY A 101 -2.20 -8.37 9.46
C GLY A 101 -3.08 -7.23 9.97
N VAL A 102 -4.17 -6.90 9.27
CA VAL A 102 -5.12 -5.82 9.61
C VAL A 102 -6.51 -6.38 9.91
N ALA A 103 -7.37 -5.59 10.56
CA ALA A 103 -8.77 -5.96 10.72
C ALA A 103 -9.53 -5.89 9.39
N VAL A 104 -10.61 -6.68 9.27
CA VAL A 104 -11.41 -6.75 8.04
C VAL A 104 -12.06 -5.40 7.72
N GLU A 105 -12.40 -4.65 8.76
CA GLU A 105 -13.02 -3.33 8.72
C GLU A 105 -12.04 -2.22 8.29
N GLU A 106 -10.73 -2.49 8.35
CA GLU A 106 -9.67 -1.57 7.93
C GLU A 106 -9.33 -1.70 6.44
N LEU A 107 -9.91 -2.68 5.74
CA LEU A 107 -9.58 -2.98 4.33
C LEU A 107 -10.73 -2.65 3.38
N ALA A 108 -10.44 -1.84 2.36
CA ALA A 108 -11.36 -1.54 1.27
C ALA A 108 -10.76 -1.96 -0.09
N PHE A 109 -11.56 -2.61 -0.93
CA PHE A 109 -11.17 -2.91 -2.30
C PHE A 109 -11.51 -1.75 -3.25
N THR A 110 -10.54 -1.39 -4.09
CA THR A 110 -10.71 -0.43 -5.18
C THR A 110 -10.18 -1.06 -6.48
N ARG A 111 -10.30 -0.36 -7.61
CA ARG A 111 -9.79 -0.82 -8.91
C ARG A 111 -8.27 -0.72 -9.01
N GLY A 112 -7.62 0.01 -8.12
CA GLY A 112 -6.16 0.15 -8.11
C GLY A 112 -5.66 1.27 -7.20
N ALA A 113 -4.32 1.38 -7.09
CA ALA A 113 -3.66 2.32 -6.18
C ALA A 113 -4.04 3.79 -6.41
N THR A 114 -4.13 4.24 -7.66
CA THR A 114 -4.55 5.62 -7.99
C THR A 114 -5.95 5.92 -7.48
N GLU A 115 -6.91 5.01 -7.68
CA GLU A 115 -8.28 5.21 -7.15
C GLU A 115 -8.26 5.23 -5.62
N ALA A 116 -7.60 4.26 -4.98
CA ALA A 116 -7.51 4.20 -3.51
C ALA A 116 -6.96 5.50 -2.92
N LEU A 117 -5.82 5.96 -3.43
CA LEU A 117 -5.16 7.17 -2.91
C LEU A 117 -5.95 8.43 -3.24
N MET A 118 -6.50 8.59 -4.45
CA MET A 118 -7.33 9.75 -4.78
C MET A 118 -8.61 9.79 -3.94
N THR A 119 -9.26 8.65 -3.71
CA THR A 119 -10.44 8.58 -2.83
C THR A 119 -10.09 9.00 -1.41
N LEU A 120 -8.95 8.55 -0.87
CA LEU A 120 -8.50 8.93 0.47
C LEU A 120 -8.15 10.42 0.54
N ILE A 121 -7.30 10.92 -0.36
CA ILE A 121 -6.80 12.30 -0.38
C ILE A 121 -7.97 13.29 -0.57
N ASN A 122 -8.78 13.10 -1.61
CA ASN A 122 -9.86 14.03 -1.94
C ASN A 122 -11.07 13.88 -1.00
N GLY A 123 -11.24 12.70 -0.41
CA GLY A 123 -12.30 12.37 0.53
C GLY A 123 -11.97 12.73 1.99
N TYR A 124 -10.72 13.04 2.32
CA TYR A 124 -10.32 13.40 3.68
C TYR A 124 -10.99 14.72 4.11
N ASN A 125 -11.99 14.60 4.98
CA ASN A 125 -12.92 15.69 5.29
C ASN A 125 -12.51 16.55 6.49
N ARG A 126 -11.34 16.29 7.09
CA ARG A 126 -10.85 17.05 8.26
C ARG A 126 -10.00 18.27 7.90
N LEU A 127 -9.64 18.43 6.62
CA LEU A 127 -8.93 19.61 6.12
C LEU A 127 -9.83 20.84 6.13
N LYS A 128 -9.25 21.98 6.50
CA LYS A 128 -9.89 23.29 6.52
C LYS A 128 -9.07 24.28 5.69
N PRO A 129 -9.69 25.35 5.16
CA PRO A 129 -8.94 26.42 4.53
C PRO A 129 -7.84 26.97 5.44
N GLY A 130 -6.63 27.11 4.90
CA GLY A 130 -5.43 27.53 5.61
C GLY A 130 -4.66 26.40 6.32
N ASP A 131 -5.15 25.15 6.32
CA ASP A 131 -4.31 23.99 6.62
C ASP A 131 -3.28 23.76 5.50
N ALA A 132 -2.23 23.01 5.79
CA ALA A 132 -1.24 22.60 4.80
C ALA A 132 -1.25 21.08 4.56
N VAL A 133 -0.81 20.67 3.38
CA VAL A 133 -0.61 19.27 3.00
C VAL A 133 0.80 19.07 2.45
N LEU A 134 1.42 17.91 2.68
CA LEU A 134 2.82 17.65 2.32
C LEU A 134 2.96 16.43 1.39
N TYR A 135 3.76 16.57 0.33
CA TYR A 135 4.27 15.46 -0.47
C TYR A 135 5.75 15.67 -0.86
N ALA A 136 6.43 14.60 -1.26
CA ALA A 136 7.80 14.61 -1.74
C ALA A 136 7.88 14.54 -3.28
N ASP A 137 8.97 15.04 -3.85
CA ASP A 137 9.26 15.02 -5.29
C ASP A 137 9.23 13.61 -5.91
N LEU A 138 9.60 12.57 -5.15
CA LEU A 138 9.57 11.17 -5.60
C LEU A 138 8.22 10.46 -5.42
N ASP A 139 7.20 11.12 -4.85
CA ASP A 139 5.84 10.58 -4.81
C ASP A 139 5.25 10.44 -6.22
N TYR A 140 4.23 9.58 -6.37
CA TYR A 140 3.64 9.31 -7.68
C TYR A 140 2.86 10.52 -8.22
N ASP A 141 3.06 10.87 -9.49
CA ASP A 141 2.55 12.11 -10.09
C ASP A 141 1.03 12.29 -9.99
N SER A 142 0.27 11.18 -10.09
CA SER A 142 -1.19 11.22 -9.95
C SER A 142 -1.62 11.61 -8.53
N THR A 143 -0.83 11.26 -7.52
CA THR A 143 -1.08 11.62 -6.13
C THR A 143 -0.60 13.02 -5.79
N GLN A 144 0.52 13.48 -6.35
CA GLN A 144 0.91 14.89 -6.30
C GLN A 144 -0.18 15.79 -6.89
N SER A 145 -0.74 15.38 -8.03
CA SER A 145 -1.86 16.08 -8.67
C SER A 145 -3.11 16.15 -7.79
N ALA A 146 -3.37 15.12 -6.96
CA ALA A 146 -4.48 15.13 -6.00
C ALA A 146 -4.26 16.16 -4.87
N PHE A 147 -3.01 16.32 -4.40
CA PHE A 147 -2.67 17.36 -3.42
C PHE A 147 -2.82 18.77 -4.01
N GLU A 148 -2.37 19.00 -5.24
CA GLU A 148 -2.58 20.27 -5.94
C GLU A 148 -4.06 20.57 -6.21
N TRP A 149 -4.87 19.52 -6.42
CA TRP A 149 -6.32 19.67 -6.50
C TRP A 149 -6.91 20.19 -5.18
N LEU A 150 -6.44 19.69 -4.02
CA LEU A 150 -6.86 20.17 -2.70
C LEU A 150 -6.58 21.67 -2.53
N LYS A 151 -5.41 22.16 -2.97
CA LYS A 151 -5.09 23.59 -2.92
C LYS A 151 -6.13 24.45 -3.64
N THR A 152 -6.45 24.06 -4.88
CA THR A 152 -7.36 24.82 -5.74
C THR A 152 -8.81 24.76 -5.26
N HIS A 153 -9.24 23.64 -4.65
CA HIS A 153 -10.67 23.40 -4.35
C HIS A 153 -11.03 23.45 -2.86
N ARG A 154 -10.05 23.32 -1.96
CA ARG A 154 -10.26 23.25 -0.50
C ARG A 154 -9.53 24.35 0.26
N GLY A 155 -8.75 25.19 -0.42
CA GLY A 155 -8.05 26.33 0.18
C GLY A 155 -6.95 25.93 1.16
N VAL A 156 -6.35 24.75 0.97
CA VAL A 156 -5.16 24.31 1.72
C VAL A 156 -3.89 24.77 1.02
N ASP A 157 -2.80 24.91 1.75
CA ASP A 157 -1.47 25.13 1.20
C ASP A 157 -0.80 23.79 0.87
N VAL A 158 0.07 23.77 -0.14
CA VAL A 158 0.86 22.59 -0.51
C VAL A 158 2.33 22.86 -0.18
N VAL A 159 2.89 22.00 0.65
CA VAL A 159 4.31 21.95 0.98
C VAL A 159 4.93 20.81 0.19
N THR A 160 6.04 21.09 -0.48
CA THR A 160 6.81 20.09 -1.21
C THR A 160 8.21 19.98 -0.64
N ILE A 161 8.74 18.75 -0.60
CA ILE A 161 10.13 18.49 -0.22
C ILE A 161 10.85 17.74 -1.35
N ALA A 162 12.13 18.05 -1.52
CA ALA A 162 13.03 17.25 -2.33
C ALA A 162 13.75 16.26 -1.40
N LEU A 163 13.67 14.97 -1.69
CA LEU A 163 14.39 13.98 -0.90
C LEU A 163 15.90 14.09 -1.17
N PRO A 164 16.76 13.98 -0.14
CA PRO A 164 18.19 14.19 -0.28
C PRO A 164 18.85 13.12 -1.14
N GLU A 165 19.80 13.52 -1.97
CA GLU A 165 20.62 12.64 -2.81
C GLU A 165 22.13 12.87 -2.54
N PRO A 166 22.91 11.82 -2.19
CA PRO A 166 22.48 10.44 -1.99
C PRO A 166 21.62 10.29 -0.71
N ALA A 167 20.57 9.47 -0.81
CA ALA A 167 19.69 9.20 0.32
C ALA A 167 20.35 8.24 1.31
N THR A 168 20.20 8.53 2.61
CA THR A 168 20.50 7.61 3.71
C THR A 168 19.25 7.47 4.56
N HIS A 169 19.19 6.43 5.39
CA HIS A 169 18.06 6.24 6.31
C HIS A 169 17.79 7.51 7.15
N GLN A 170 18.83 8.07 7.79
CA GLN A 170 18.68 9.24 8.64
C GLN A 170 18.34 10.51 7.85
N THR A 171 18.98 10.74 6.69
CA THR A 171 18.72 11.96 5.92
C THR A 171 17.28 12.04 5.40
N LEU A 172 16.63 10.91 5.16
CA LEU A 172 15.21 10.86 4.82
C LEU A 172 14.33 11.29 6.00
N ILE A 173 14.61 10.77 7.20
CA ILE A 173 13.90 11.17 8.43
C ILE A 173 14.08 12.66 8.68
N ASP A 174 15.32 13.15 8.62
CA ASP A 174 15.65 14.55 8.86
C ASP A 174 14.92 15.50 7.89
N ALA A 175 14.74 15.10 6.63
CA ALA A 175 14.03 15.89 5.63
C ALA A 175 12.54 16.08 5.97
N TYR A 176 11.87 14.99 6.36
CA TYR A 176 10.47 15.05 6.81
C TYR A 176 10.34 15.80 8.14
N GLU A 177 11.25 15.57 9.09
CA GLU A 177 11.23 16.27 10.39
C GLU A 177 11.37 17.78 10.22
N ALA A 178 12.32 18.22 9.37
CA ALA A 178 12.52 19.64 9.08
C ALA A 178 11.28 20.27 8.42
N ALA A 179 10.64 19.55 7.51
CA ALA A 179 9.43 20.00 6.83
C ALA A 179 8.24 20.17 7.78
N LEU A 180 8.02 19.18 8.67
CA LEU A 180 6.97 19.24 9.69
C LEU A 180 7.21 20.38 10.69
N LYS A 181 8.46 20.56 11.15
CA LYS A 181 8.85 21.67 12.06
C LYS A 181 8.65 23.04 11.42
N ALA A 182 9.03 23.21 10.15
CA ALA A 182 8.88 24.47 9.42
C ALA A 182 7.41 24.80 9.10
N ASN A 183 6.53 23.79 9.05
CA ASN A 183 5.15 23.93 8.60
C ASN A 183 4.16 23.31 9.62
N PRO A 184 3.94 23.95 10.79
CA PRO A 184 3.09 23.42 11.87
C PRO A 184 1.58 23.32 11.51
N LYS A 185 1.20 23.79 10.32
CA LYS A 185 -0.15 23.70 9.78
C LYS A 185 -0.38 22.44 8.94
N ILE A 186 0.62 21.59 8.74
CA ILE A 186 0.44 20.33 8.01
C ILE A 186 -0.61 19.47 8.74
N ARG A 187 -1.62 19.01 8.01
CA ARG A 187 -2.72 18.14 8.49
C ARG A 187 -2.91 16.85 7.69
N LEU A 188 -2.18 16.72 6.58
CA LEU A 188 -2.16 15.52 5.75
C LEU A 188 -0.79 15.43 5.06
N MET A 189 -0.18 14.26 5.07
CA MET A 189 1.12 14.00 4.46
C MET A 189 1.05 12.71 3.63
N LEU A 190 1.61 12.76 2.43
CA LEU A 190 1.85 11.60 1.59
C LEU A 190 3.27 11.07 1.85
N VAL A 191 3.38 9.76 2.04
CA VAL A 191 4.66 9.07 2.20
C VAL A 191 4.64 7.81 1.34
N THR A 192 5.36 7.82 0.23
CA THR A 192 5.59 6.62 -0.58
C THR A 192 6.54 5.67 0.15
N HIS A 193 6.13 4.41 0.36
CA HIS A 193 7.01 3.42 1.01
C HIS A 193 8.18 2.98 0.12
N VAL A 194 7.93 2.71 -1.17
CA VAL A 194 8.97 2.35 -2.15
C VAL A 194 8.81 3.21 -3.39
N SER A 195 9.84 3.99 -3.73
CA SER A 195 9.80 4.85 -4.91
C SER A 195 9.81 4.01 -6.19
N HIS A 196 8.79 4.22 -7.02
CA HIS A 196 8.72 3.64 -8.36
C HIS A 196 9.81 4.16 -9.32
N ARG A 197 10.43 5.32 -9.02
CA ARG A 197 11.45 5.94 -9.88
C ARG A 197 12.85 5.41 -9.57
N THR A 198 13.17 5.27 -8.30
CA THR A 198 14.56 5.00 -7.84
C THR A 198 14.71 3.67 -7.10
N GLY A 199 13.61 3.01 -6.71
CA GLY A 199 13.63 1.84 -5.83
C GLY A 199 13.96 2.18 -4.37
N LEU A 200 14.07 3.46 -4.02
CA LEU A 200 14.35 3.91 -2.66
C LEU A 200 13.22 3.47 -1.71
N VAL A 201 13.59 2.81 -0.61
CA VAL A 201 12.66 2.41 0.45
C VAL A 201 12.72 3.46 1.56
N LEU A 202 11.59 4.08 1.86
CA LEU A 202 11.48 5.13 2.89
C LEU A 202 11.23 4.53 4.27
N PRO A 203 11.73 5.17 5.34
CA PRO A 203 11.53 4.75 6.73
C PRO A 203 10.15 5.21 7.25
N VAL A 204 9.10 4.57 6.74
CA VAL A 204 7.72 4.99 6.99
C VAL A 204 7.36 4.94 8.48
N ALA A 205 7.85 3.94 9.23
CA ALA A 205 7.52 3.80 10.64
C ALA A 205 8.05 4.98 11.46
N GLU A 206 9.32 5.33 11.25
CA GLU A 206 9.99 6.44 11.91
C GLU A 206 9.39 7.79 11.48
N ILE A 207 9.02 7.93 10.21
CA ILE A 207 8.37 9.15 9.70
C ILE A 207 6.97 9.34 10.31
N VAL A 208 6.21 8.26 10.48
CA VAL A 208 4.87 8.32 11.08
C VAL A 208 4.94 8.57 12.59
N GLU A 209 5.95 8.06 13.30
CA GLU A 209 6.09 8.27 14.75
C GLU A 209 6.30 9.75 15.12
N MET A 210 6.90 10.55 14.23
CA MET A 210 7.11 11.99 14.45
C MET A 210 5.98 12.90 13.92
N ALA A 211 4.97 12.35 13.24
CA ALA A 211 3.93 13.09 12.53
C ALA A 211 2.66 13.37 13.34
#